data_AF-A0A9D1DTP8-F1
#
_entry.id   AF-A0A9D1DTP8-F1
#
_cell.length_a   1.000
_cell.length_b   1.000
_cell.length_c   1.000
_cell.angle_alpha   90.00
_cell.angle_beta   90.00
_cell.angle_gamma   90.00
#
_symmetry.space_group_name_H-M   'P 1'
#
loop_
_entity.id
_entity.type
_entity.pdbx_description
1 polymer ?
#
loop_
_entity_poly.entity_id
_entity_poly.type
_entity_poly.pdbx_seq_one_letter_code
_entity_poly.pdbx_strand_id
1 'polypeptide(L)'
;MKKLLLETSFSKIYMIVMIIITLLILGGYFSYAMFTVSKEKSNAISIVTGNLTYELLVDGEEENTLTVPSNTVKDFTITLSNPNNRTARFNFYYVGSLASNTKVGYIV
;
A
#
# COMPACT_ATOMS: atom_id res chain seq x y z
N MET A 1 17.42 55.52 14.82
CA MET A 1 17.69 54.82 13.53
C MET A 1 16.45 54.24 12.82
N LYS A 2 15.21 54.67 13.12
CA LYS A 2 13.99 54.10 12.47
C LYS A 2 13.45 54.89 11.27
N LYS A 3 13.97 56.10 10.97
CA LYS A 3 13.44 56.99 9.92
C LYS A 3 13.98 56.70 8.51
N LEU A 4 15.20 56.17 8.38
CA LEU A 4 15.88 56.04 7.08
C LEU A 4 15.21 55.03 6.13
N LEU A 5 14.51 54.01 6.66
CA LEU A 5 13.81 53.02 5.83
C LEU A 5 12.44 53.50 5.32
N LEU A 6 11.82 54.49 5.98
CA LEU A 6 10.52 55.04 5.60
C LEU A 6 10.61 56.16 4.56
N GLU A 7 11.78 56.77 4.40
CA GLU A 7 12.03 57.89 3.47
C GLU A 7 12.62 57.42 2.12
N THR A 8 12.83 56.11 1.93
CA THR A 8 13.34 55.55 0.68
C THR A 8 12.21 55.37 -0.35
N SER A 9 12.28 56.11 -1.45
CA SER A 9 11.36 55.98 -2.59
C SER A 9 11.74 54.76 -3.45
N PHE A 10 11.29 53.58 -3.04
CA PHE A 10 11.44 52.38 -3.87
C PHE A 10 10.67 52.54 -5.18
N SER A 11 11.32 52.19 -6.29
CA SER A 11 10.64 52.18 -7.59
C SER A 11 9.49 51.17 -7.56
N LYS A 12 8.26 51.64 -7.83
CA LYS A 12 7.05 50.81 -7.81
C LYS A 12 7.18 49.59 -8.72
N ILE A 13 7.90 49.73 -9.84
CA ILE A 13 8.17 48.62 -10.77
C ILE A 13 9.03 47.54 -10.12
N TYR A 14 10.04 47.94 -9.35
CA TYR A 14 10.93 47.01 -8.65
C TYR A 14 10.15 46.23 -7.57
N MET A 15 9.27 46.91 -6.84
CA MET A 15 8.41 46.27 -5.84
C MET A 15 7.47 45.24 -6.47
N ILE A 16 6.85 45.58 -7.61
CA ILE A 16 5.97 44.66 -8.34
C ILE A 16 6.77 43.44 -8.84
N VAL A 17 7.94 43.64 -9.43
CA VAL A 17 8.80 42.55 -9.92
C VAL A 17 9.22 41.62 -8.77
N MET A 18 9.61 42.18 -7.62
CA MET A 18 9.99 41.38 -6.45
C MET A 18 8.82 40.54 -5.91
N ILE A 19 7.60 41.09 -5.91
CA ILE A 19 6.39 40.34 -5.51
C ILE A 19 6.16 39.17 -6.47
N ILE A 20 6.27 39.40 -7.79
CA ILE A 20 6.08 38.35 -8.80
C ILE A 20 7.11 37.22 -8.64
N ILE A 21 8.38 37.57 -8.47
CA ILE A 21 9.46 36.58 -8.24
C ILE A 21 9.19 35.77 -6.97
N THR A 22 8.78 36.44 -5.90
CA THR A 22 8.45 35.78 -4.62
C THR A 22 7.29 34.80 -4.78
N LEU A 23 6.23 35.19 -5.50
CA LEU A 23 5.08 34.33 -5.78
C LEU A 23 5.45 33.12 -6.64
N LEU A 24 6.34 33.29 -7.62
CA LEU A 24 6.83 32.18 -8.46
C LEU A 24 7.61 31.16 -7.63
N ILE A 25 8.51 31.61 -6.75
CA ILE A 25 9.29 30.74 -5.88
C ILE A 25 8.38 29.97 -4.91
N LEU A 26 7.45 30.68 -4.25
CA LEU A 26 6.48 30.06 -3.34
C LEU A 26 5.59 29.06 -4.08
N GLY A 27 5.04 29.42 -5.24
CA GLY A 27 4.21 28.54 -6.05
C GLY A 27 4.94 27.28 -6.50
N GLY A 28 6.20 27.42 -6.94
CA GLY A 28 7.05 26.28 -7.30
C GLY A 28 7.31 25.34 -6.12
N TYR A 29 7.64 25.90 -4.95
CA TYR A 29 7.84 25.12 -3.73
C TYR A 29 6.57 24.34 -3.32
N PHE A 30 5.42 25.02 -3.25
CA PHE A 30 4.15 24.38 -2.90
C PHE A 30 3.73 23.33 -3.93
N SER A 31 3.98 23.58 -5.22
CA SER A 31 3.70 22.61 -6.28
C SER A 31 4.54 21.33 -6.12
N TYR A 32 5.84 21.48 -5.86
CA TYR A 32 6.72 20.33 -5.63
C TYR A 32 6.34 19.56 -4.36
N ALA A 33 6.06 20.25 -3.25
CA ALA A 33 5.62 19.63 -2.00
C ALA A 33 4.27 18.89 -2.16
N MET A 34 3.31 19.45 -2.89
CA MET A 34 2.04 18.77 -3.19
C MET A 34 2.23 17.58 -4.12
N PHE A 35 3.16 17.66 -5.08
CA PHE A 35 3.51 16.55 -5.96
C PHE A 35 4.11 15.39 -5.18
N THR A 36 5.09 15.64 -4.32
CA THR A 36 5.71 14.58 -3.49
C THR A 36 4.68 13.98 -2.54
N VAL A 37 3.90 14.80 -1.83
CA VAL A 37 2.82 14.27 -0.97
C VAL A 37 1.82 13.44 -1.77
N SER A 38 1.41 13.85 -2.97
CA SER A 38 0.39 13.12 -3.74
C SER A 38 0.93 11.83 -4.38
N LYS A 39 2.15 11.86 -4.94
CA LYS A 39 2.78 10.70 -5.57
C LYS A 39 3.35 9.71 -4.56
N GLU A 40 3.98 10.21 -3.49
CA GLU A 40 4.55 9.35 -2.45
C GLU A 40 3.48 8.82 -1.50
N LYS A 41 2.36 9.52 -1.28
CA LYS A 41 1.22 8.95 -0.51
C LYS A 41 0.60 7.73 -1.19
N SER A 42 0.67 7.63 -2.52
CA SER A 42 0.29 6.41 -3.24
C SER A 42 1.23 5.23 -2.95
N ASN A 43 2.48 5.51 -2.54
CA ASN A 43 3.50 4.53 -2.17
C ASN A 43 3.73 4.46 -0.65
N ALA A 44 3.05 5.30 0.14
CA ALA A 44 3.16 5.29 1.57
C ALA A 44 2.56 3.98 2.06
N ILE A 45 3.35 3.22 2.80
CA ILE A 45 2.95 1.97 3.43
C ILE A 45 1.88 2.31 4.46
N SER A 46 0.62 2.35 4.02
CA SER A 46 -0.55 2.56 4.88
C SER A 46 -0.79 1.25 5.63
N ILE A 47 -0.15 1.09 6.79
CA ILE A 47 -0.42 -0.03 7.69
C ILE A 47 -1.77 0.22 8.35
N VAL A 48 -2.82 -0.36 7.79
CA VAL A 48 -4.15 -0.37 8.43
C VAL A 48 -4.15 -1.49 9.47
N THR A 49 -4.13 -1.12 10.74
CA THR A 49 -4.23 -2.06 11.85
C THR A 49 -5.68 -2.51 12.01
N GLY A 50 -5.95 -3.80 11.84
CA GLY A 50 -7.25 -4.44 12.04
C GLY A 50 -7.11 -5.95 12.02
N ASN A 51 -8.15 -6.67 12.47
CA ASN A 51 -8.18 -8.13 12.39
C ASN A 51 -8.52 -8.53 10.96
N LEU A 52 -7.55 -9.12 10.25
CA LEU A 52 -7.81 -9.77 8.96
C LEU A 52 -8.44 -11.13 9.23
N THR A 53 -9.66 -11.34 8.76
CA THR A 53 -10.30 -12.66 8.74
C THR A 53 -10.02 -13.36 7.42
N TYR A 54 -9.92 -14.68 7.44
CA TYR A 54 -9.87 -15.49 6.24
C TYR A 54 -10.90 -16.59 6.36
N GLU A 55 -11.39 -17.07 5.22
CA GLU A 55 -12.27 -18.23 5.14
C GLU A 55 -11.53 -19.30 4.35
N LEU A 56 -11.39 -20.49 4.95
CA LEU A 56 -10.74 -21.64 4.34
C LEU A 56 -11.77 -22.76 4.23
N LEU A 57 -12.00 -23.20 2.99
CA LEU A 57 -12.89 -24.31 2.68
C LEU A 57 -12.11 -25.42 2.00
N VAL A 58 -12.46 -26.65 2.35
CA VAL A 58 -11.95 -27.87 1.72
C VAL A 58 -13.15 -28.57 1.08
N ASP A 59 -13.11 -28.74 -0.24
CA ASP A 59 -14.21 -29.34 -1.02
C ASP A 59 -15.59 -28.68 -0.74
N GLY A 60 -15.59 -27.40 -0.34
CA GLY A 60 -16.78 -26.60 -0.05
C GLY A 60 -17.21 -26.54 1.42
N GLU A 61 -16.54 -27.28 2.31
CA GLU A 61 -16.86 -27.32 3.75
C GLU A 61 -15.78 -26.63 4.59
N GLU A 62 -16.15 -26.06 5.73
CA GLU A 62 -15.19 -25.51 6.71
C GLU A 62 -14.46 -26.66 7.44
N GLU A 63 -13.46 -27.23 6.79
CA GLU A 63 -12.62 -28.30 7.35
C GLU A 63 -11.14 -27.93 7.32
N ASN A 64 -10.44 -28.24 8.42
CA ASN A 64 -9.02 -27.92 8.59
C ASN A 64 -8.14 -29.19 8.58
N THR A 65 -8.76 -30.35 8.33
CA THR A 65 -8.16 -31.67 8.39
C THR A 65 -8.44 -32.41 7.10
N LEU A 66 -7.47 -33.19 6.64
CA LEU A 66 -7.61 -34.03 5.45
C LEU A 66 -7.25 -35.46 5.85
N THR A 67 -8.19 -36.39 5.66
CA THR A 67 -7.93 -37.82 5.87
C THR A 67 -7.82 -38.53 4.53
N VAL A 68 -6.66 -39.15 4.30
CA VAL A 68 -6.40 -39.98 3.12
C VAL A 68 -6.25 -41.44 3.58
N PRO A 69 -7.17 -42.35 3.19
CA PRO A 69 -7.05 -43.76 3.51
C PRO A 69 -5.76 -44.38 2.91
N SER A 70 -5.20 -45.38 3.60
CA SER A 70 -4.02 -46.10 3.12
C SER A 70 -4.22 -46.67 1.71
N ASN A 71 -3.18 -46.58 0.88
CA ASN A 71 -3.16 -47.05 -0.52
C ASN A 71 -4.20 -46.39 -1.44
N THR A 72 -4.67 -45.17 -1.11
CA THR A 72 -5.56 -44.41 -1.97
C THR A 72 -4.93 -43.09 -2.40
N VAL A 73 -5.35 -42.60 -3.57
CA VAL A 73 -5.05 -41.24 -4.03
C VAL A 73 -6.36 -40.47 -3.94
N LYS A 74 -6.31 -39.28 -3.34
CA LYS A 74 -7.46 -38.40 -3.22
C LYS A 74 -7.01 -36.97 -3.54
N ASP A 75 -7.78 -36.33 -4.42
CA ASP A 75 -7.63 -34.91 -4.72
C ASP A 75 -8.58 -34.12 -3.84
N PHE A 76 -8.12 -32.95 -3.38
CA PHE A 76 -8.90 -32.01 -2.58
C PHE A 76 -8.75 -30.62 -3.15
N THR A 77 -9.83 -29.86 -3.15
CA THR A 77 -9.81 -28.45 -3.56
C THR A 77 -9.85 -27.56 -2.33
N ILE A 78 -8.77 -26.80 -2.10
CA ILE A 78 -8.70 -25.82 -1.02
C ILE A 78 -9.06 -24.44 -1.59
N THR A 79 -10.12 -23.84 -1.06
CA THR A 79 -10.55 -22.48 -1.39
C THR A 79 -10.21 -21.55 -0.24
N LEU A 80 -9.46 -20.48 -0.52
CA LEU A 80 -9.10 -19.45 0.46
C LEU A 80 -9.70 -18.11 0.01
N SER A 81 -10.62 -17.59 0.81
CA SER A 81 -11.37 -16.38 0.51
C SER A 81 -11.00 -15.22 1.44
N ASN A 82 -11.00 -14.02 0.88
CA ASN A 82 -10.78 -12.77 1.60
C ASN A 82 -12.11 -12.04 1.78
N PRO A 83 -12.82 -12.19 2.90
CA PRO A 83 -14.07 -11.47 3.15
C PRO A 83 -13.85 -9.98 3.47
N ASN A 84 -12.60 -9.53 3.63
CA ASN A 84 -12.30 -8.15 4.01
C ASN A 84 -12.43 -7.19 2.82
N ASN A 85 -12.75 -5.92 3.11
CA ASN A 85 -12.87 -4.83 2.12
C ASN A 85 -11.53 -4.29 1.58
N ARG A 86 -10.45 -5.05 1.73
CA ARG A 86 -9.08 -4.69 1.32
C ARG A 86 -8.47 -5.83 0.54
N THR A 87 -7.69 -5.54 -0.49
CA THR A 87 -6.96 -6.56 -1.24
C THR A 87 -5.98 -7.30 -0.32
N ALA A 88 -6.08 -8.63 -0.28
CA ALA A 88 -5.14 -9.50 0.40
C ALA A 88 -4.31 -10.27 -0.63
N ARG A 89 -3.06 -10.58 -0.28
CA ARG A 89 -2.21 -11.50 -1.03
C ARG A 89 -2.11 -12.79 -0.26
N PHE A 90 -2.56 -13.88 -0.88
CA PHE A 90 -2.46 -15.22 -0.32
C PHE A 90 -1.18 -15.89 -0.79
N ASN A 91 -0.43 -16.46 0.15
CA ASN A 91 0.73 -17.28 -0.14
C ASN A 91 0.53 -18.64 0.52
N PHE A 92 0.81 -19.70 -0.22
CA PHE A 92 0.70 -21.06 0.26
C PHE A 92 2.09 -21.54 0.64
N TYR A 93 2.23 -22.03 1.88
CA TYR A 93 3.50 -22.47 2.44
C TYR A 93 3.30 -23.70 3.31
N TYR A 94 4.38 -24.46 3.49
CA TYR A 94 4.41 -25.65 4.33
C TYR A 94 5.42 -25.44 5.44
N VAL A 95 5.13 -25.98 6.62
CA VAL A 95 6.09 -26.07 7.71
C VAL A 95 6.70 -27.47 7.67
N GLY A 96 8.00 -27.56 7.39
CA GLY A 96 8.74 -28.82 7.31
C GLY A 96 8.80 -29.45 5.92
N SER A 97 9.19 -30.72 5.86
CA SER A 97 9.29 -31.51 4.63
C SER A 97 7.96 -32.18 4.27
N LEU A 98 7.59 -32.16 2.99
CA LEU A 98 6.45 -32.92 2.48
C LEU A 98 6.65 -34.42 2.73
N ALA A 99 5.56 -35.11 3.06
CA ALA A 99 5.56 -36.56 3.20
C ALA A 99 5.85 -37.23 1.84
N SER A 100 6.40 -38.44 1.90
CA SER A 100 6.68 -39.25 0.71
C SER A 100 5.41 -39.48 -0.11
N ASN A 101 5.49 -39.27 -1.43
CA ASN A 101 4.40 -39.37 -2.40
C ASN A 101 3.30 -38.29 -2.30
N THR A 102 3.53 -37.20 -1.55
CA THR A 102 2.66 -36.04 -1.56
C THR A 102 3.14 -35.00 -2.56
N LYS A 103 2.28 -34.59 -3.49
CA LYS A 103 2.51 -33.44 -4.38
C LYS A 103 1.58 -32.33 -3.96
N VAL A 104 2.13 -31.12 -3.82
CA VAL A 104 1.32 -29.95 -3.48
C VAL A 104 1.77 -28.77 -4.31
N GLY A 105 0.81 -27.97 -4.79
CA GLY A 105 1.07 -26.82 -5.65
C GLY A 105 -0.20 -26.04 -5.95
N TYR A 106 -0.05 -24.96 -6.71
CA TYR A 106 -1.17 -24.16 -7.19
C TYR A 106 -1.80 -24.81 -8.41
N ILE A 107 -3.12 -24.88 -8.45
CA ILE A 107 -3.86 -25.10 -9.69
C ILE A 107 -3.89 -23.73 -10.39
N VAL A 108 -3.23 -23.64 -11.55
CA VAL A 108 -3.21 -22.44 -12.40
C VAL A 108 -4.35 -22.50 -13.39
#